data_AF-A0A369IBD2-F1
#
_entry.id   AF-A0A369IBD2-F1
#
_cell.length_a   1.000
_cell.length_b   1.000
_cell.length_c   1.000
_cell.angle_alpha   90.00
_cell.angle_beta   90.00
_cell.angle_gamma   90.00
#
_symmetry.space_group_name_H-M   'P 1'
#
loop_
_entity.id
_entity.type
_entity.pdbx_description
1 polymer ?
#
loop_
_entity_poly.entity_id
_entity_poly.type
_entity_poly.pdbx_seq_one_letter_code
_entity_poly.pdbx_strand_id
1 'polypeptide(L)'
;MSFTFDLLLHLSYRKNVTFRQVKMNNSILYIMLAITAGVLIPFQSAMNSALGKGLQNPYFSALTIFIVAVIGLSAYIILSRQTVPNMTHFAAPPKWSYIGGILGGTYVLLVVWLAPKLGIGNVTVLVLMGQVIAAMVIDQFGLLGAPLHPISWQRLIGVVLLCTGVYVIRKF
;
A
#
# COMPACT_ATOMS: atom_id res chain seq x y z
N MET A 1 19.85 8.90 -28.45
CA MET A 1 20.71 7.95 -27.69
C MET A 1 20.20 7.67 -26.27
N SER A 2 19.23 8.43 -25.75
CA SER A 2 18.63 8.25 -24.41
C SER A 2 17.60 7.12 -24.31
N PHE A 3 16.75 6.93 -25.34
CA PHE A 3 15.64 5.97 -25.28
C PHE A 3 16.07 4.49 -25.24
N THR A 4 17.15 4.14 -25.93
CA THR A 4 17.70 2.78 -25.94
C THR A 4 18.38 2.39 -24.63
N PHE A 5 18.93 3.36 -23.89
CA PHE A 5 19.61 3.12 -22.62
C PHE A 5 18.63 2.89 -21.47
N ASP A 6 17.52 3.66 -21.43
CA ASP A 6 16.42 3.43 -20.50
C ASP A 6 15.74 2.07 -20.72
N LEU A 7 15.57 1.66 -21.99
CA LEU A 7 15.00 0.35 -22.33
C LEU A 7 15.92 -0.80 -21.88
N LEU A 8 17.24 -0.65 -22.04
CA LEU A 8 18.21 -1.64 -21.58
C LEU A 8 18.31 -1.72 -20.05
N LEU A 9 18.20 -0.60 -19.34
CA LEU A 9 18.11 -0.57 -17.88
C LEU A 9 16.81 -1.22 -17.38
N HIS A 10 15.67 -0.99 -18.05
CA HIS A 10 14.41 -1.63 -17.72
C HIS A 10 14.43 -3.15 -17.95
N LEU A 11 15.08 -3.62 -19.02
CA LEU A 11 15.24 -5.05 -19.30
C LEU A 11 16.23 -5.73 -18.34
N SER A 12 17.27 -5.02 -17.90
CA SER A 12 18.25 -5.54 -16.93
C SER A 12 17.67 -5.62 -15.51
N TYR A 13 16.82 -4.68 -15.10
CA TYR A 13 16.13 -4.71 -13.81
C TYR A 13 15.19 -5.93 -13.68
N ARG A 14 14.55 -6.35 -14.78
CA ARG A 14 13.65 -7.52 -14.81
C ARG A 14 14.32 -8.85 -14.42
N LYS A 15 15.63 -9.01 -14.63
CA LYS A 15 16.33 -10.28 -14.40
C LYS A 15 16.76 -10.51 -12.95
N ASN A 16 16.84 -9.48 -12.11
CA ASN A 16 17.47 -9.57 -10.79
C ASN A 16 16.50 -9.60 -9.60
N VAL A 17 15.18 -9.53 -9.84
CA VAL A 17 14.17 -9.59 -8.78
C VAL A 17 13.43 -10.94 -8.83
N THR A 18 14.18 -12.03 -8.63
CA THR A 18 13.57 -13.34 -8.41
C THR A 18 13.13 -13.41 -6.95
N PHE A 19 11.94 -12.89 -6.63
CA PHE A 19 11.31 -13.22 -5.36
C PHE A 19 11.21 -14.74 -5.29
N ARG A 20 11.86 -15.34 -4.30
CA ARG A 20 11.79 -16.77 -4.05
C ARG A 20 10.31 -17.13 -3.89
N GLN A 21 9.71 -17.73 -4.92
CA GLN A 21 8.32 -18.14 -4.85
C GLN A 21 8.20 -19.12 -3.69
N VAL A 22 7.47 -18.70 -2.65
CA VAL A 22 7.24 -19.55 -1.49
C VAL A 22 6.40 -20.73 -1.98
N LYS A 23 6.97 -21.93 -1.91
CA LYS A 23 6.32 -23.18 -2.30
C LYS A 23 4.98 -23.28 -1.56
N MET A 24 3.88 -23.24 -2.30
CA MET A 24 2.52 -23.09 -1.76
C MET A 24 2.05 -24.35 -1.02
N ASN A 25 2.42 -24.49 0.26
CA ASN A 25 1.86 -25.53 1.13
C ASN A 25 0.70 -25.01 2.01
N ASN A 26 0.58 -23.69 2.24
CA ASN A 26 -0.40 -23.09 3.17
C ASN A 26 -1.17 -21.88 2.56
N SER A 27 -1.80 -22.01 1.39
CA SER A 27 -2.52 -20.90 0.73
C SER A 27 -3.60 -20.25 1.61
N ILE A 28 -4.27 -21.03 2.46
CA ILE A 28 -5.29 -20.55 3.41
C ILE A 28 -4.70 -19.60 4.45
N LEU A 29 -3.51 -19.92 4.98
CA LEU A 29 -2.84 -19.07 5.97
C LEU A 29 -2.52 -17.68 5.39
N TYR A 30 -2.03 -17.63 4.14
CA TYR A 30 -1.74 -16.35 3.49
C TYR A 30 -3.00 -15.52 3.23
N ILE A 31 -4.11 -16.17 2.84
CA ILE A 31 -5.40 -15.50 2.70
C ILE A 31 -5.84 -14.93 4.06
N MET A 32 -5.74 -15.71 5.14
CA MET A 32 -6.09 -15.23 6.49
C MET A 32 -5.24 -14.04 6.91
N LEU A 33 -3.91 -14.09 6.71
CA LEU A 33 -3.02 -12.98 7.02
C LEU A 33 -3.33 -11.73 6.18
N ALA A 34 -3.67 -11.88 4.90
CA ALA A 34 -4.09 -10.78 4.05
C ALA A 34 -5.41 -10.14 4.53
N ILE A 35 -6.37 -10.97 4.95
CA ILE A 35 -7.63 -10.50 5.56
C ILE A 35 -7.33 -9.74 6.86
N THR A 36 -6.48 -10.30 7.74
CA THR A 36 -6.07 -9.62 8.97
C THR A 36 -5.44 -8.27 8.68
N ALA A 37 -4.53 -8.18 7.70
CA ALA A 37 -3.94 -6.91 7.29
C ALA A 37 -5.02 -5.91 6.83
N GLY A 38 -6.01 -6.36 6.06
CA GLY A 38 -7.15 -5.53 5.64
C GLY A 38 -7.99 -5.02 6.80
N VAL A 39 -8.21 -5.85 7.83
CA VAL A 39 -8.95 -5.46 9.05
C VAL A 39 -8.20 -4.41 9.86
N LEU A 40 -6.87 -4.44 9.90
CA LEU A 40 -6.08 -3.47 10.68
C LEU A 40 -6.20 -2.03 10.13
N ILE A 41 -6.41 -1.86 8.83
CA ILE A 41 -6.46 -0.54 8.18
C ILE A 41 -7.57 0.38 8.71
N PRO A 42 -8.86 -0.03 8.82
CA PRO A 42 -9.90 0.82 9.39
C PRO A 42 -9.69 1.13 10.88
N PHE A 43 -9.16 0.18 11.67
CA PHE A 43 -8.79 0.43 13.07
C PHE A 43 -7.70 1.50 13.16
N GLN A 44 -6.64 1.36 12.37
CA GLN A 44 -5.57 2.35 12.27
C GLN A 44 -6.14 3.71 11.85
N SER A 45 -7.02 3.74 10.85
CA SER A 45 -7.66 4.98 10.36
C SER A 45 -8.47 5.68 11.47
N ALA A 46 -9.20 4.90 12.28
CA ALA A 46 -9.95 5.41 13.42
C ALA A 46 -9.05 5.99 14.51
N MET A 47 -8.01 5.25 14.91
CA MET A 47 -7.03 5.68 15.91
C MET A 47 -6.29 6.94 15.46
N ASN A 48 -5.86 6.98 14.19
CA ASN A 48 -5.17 8.10 13.60
C ASN A 48 -6.07 9.35 13.58
N SER A 49 -7.34 9.19 13.17
CA SER A 49 -8.30 10.29 13.18
C SER A 49 -8.58 10.80 14.60
N ALA A 50 -8.68 9.90 15.59
CA ALA A 50 -8.86 10.28 16.99
C ALA A 50 -7.68 11.10 17.51
N LEU A 51 -6.44 10.70 17.21
CA LEU A 51 -5.25 11.49 17.54
C LEU A 51 -5.28 12.87 16.85
N GLY A 52 -5.67 12.93 15.58
CA GLY A 52 -5.83 14.19 14.84
C GLY A 52 -6.83 15.15 15.49
N LYS A 53 -7.96 14.63 15.97
CA LYS A 53 -8.94 15.40 16.74
C LYS A 53 -8.37 15.86 18.09
N GLY A 54 -7.70 14.97 18.82
CA GLY A 54 -7.09 15.29 20.11
C GLY A 54 -6.02 16.39 20.02
N LEU A 55 -5.19 16.35 18.98
CA LEU A 55 -4.18 17.36 18.69
C LEU A 55 -4.74 18.62 18.01
N GLN A 56 -6.01 18.62 17.62
CA GLN A 56 -6.64 19.66 16.80
C GLN A 56 -5.86 19.98 15.51
N ASN A 57 -5.04 19.03 15.03
CA ASN A 57 -4.17 19.24 13.89
C ASN A 57 -3.87 17.89 13.17
N PRO A 58 -4.38 17.70 11.94
CA PRO A 58 -4.19 16.45 11.20
C PRO A 58 -2.74 16.24 10.73
N TYR A 59 -1.97 17.31 10.50
CA TYR A 59 -0.58 17.24 10.06
C TYR A 59 0.33 16.70 11.17
N PHE A 60 0.22 17.23 12.39
CA PHE A 60 0.98 16.74 13.53
C PHE A 60 0.56 15.34 13.96
N SER A 61 -0.72 14.98 13.81
CA SER A 61 -1.16 13.61 14.01
C SER A 61 -0.48 12.64 13.03
N ALA A 62 -0.55 12.91 11.72
CA ALA A 62 0.11 12.08 10.72
C ALA A 62 1.61 11.92 11.00
N LEU A 63 2.31 13.03 11.28
CA LEU A 63 3.74 12.99 11.65
C LEU A 63 4.00 12.12 12.89
N THR A 64 3.18 12.27 13.94
CA THR A 64 3.33 11.52 15.20
C THR A 64 3.16 10.02 14.98
N ILE A 65 2.16 9.61 14.19
CA ILE A 65 1.92 8.19 13.89
C ILE A 65 3.08 7.59 13.11
N PHE A 66 3.67 8.33 12.17
CA PHE A 66 4.87 7.88 11.46
C PHE A 66 6.06 7.70 12.41
N ILE A 67 6.27 8.63 13.35
CA ILE A 67 7.31 8.48 14.37
C ILE A 67 7.06 7.23 15.22
N VAL A 68 5.83 7.02 15.70
CA VAL A 68 5.46 5.82 16.46
C VAL A 68 5.65 4.54 15.65
N ALA A 69 5.29 4.56 14.35
CA ALA A 69 5.50 3.43 13.45
C ALA A 69 6.99 3.11 13.25
N VAL A 70 7.84 4.14 13.08
CA VAL A 70 9.30 3.96 12.97
C VAL A 70 9.86 3.35 14.24
N ILE A 71 9.46 3.84 15.43
CA ILE A 71 9.90 3.29 16.71
C ILE A 71 9.46 1.83 16.86
N GLY A 72 8.18 1.54 16.62
CA GLY A 72 7.63 0.19 16.76
C GLY A 72 8.26 -0.81 15.79
N LEU A 73 8.45 -0.42 14.52
CA LEU A 73 9.10 -1.26 13.53
C LEU A 73 10.58 -1.49 13.86
N SER A 74 11.29 -0.45 14.32
CA SER A 74 12.69 -0.57 14.76
C SER A 74 12.82 -1.54 15.94
N ALA A 75 11.94 -1.43 16.93
CA ALA A 75 11.90 -2.34 18.07
C ALA A 75 11.64 -3.78 17.61
N TYR A 76 10.67 -4.00 16.72
CA TYR A 76 10.40 -5.32 16.16
C TYR A 76 11.61 -5.92 15.43
N ILE A 77 12.30 -5.14 14.60
CA ILE A 77 13.51 -5.57 13.87
C ILE A 77 14.61 -6.01 14.85
N ILE A 78 14.84 -5.23 15.90
CA ILE A 78 15.85 -5.52 16.93
C ILE A 78 15.48 -6.80 17.70
N LEU A 79 14.24 -6.90 18.18
CA LEU A 79 13.76 -8.04 18.98
C LEU A 79 13.72 -9.35 18.18
N SER A 80 13.37 -9.27 16.90
CA SER A 80 13.36 -10.41 15.99
C SER A 80 14.73 -10.74 15.40
N ARG A 81 15.78 -10.01 15.82
CA ARG A 81 17.19 -10.24 15.45
C ARG A 81 17.42 -10.30 13.94
N GLN A 82 16.72 -9.46 13.18
CA GLN A 82 16.93 -9.38 11.74
C GLN A 82 18.33 -8.83 11.44
N THR A 83 18.96 -9.37 10.40
CA THR A 83 20.26 -8.88 9.94
C THR A 83 20.09 -7.56 9.21
N VAL A 84 20.83 -6.53 9.62
CA VAL A 84 20.86 -5.24 8.91
C VAL A 84 21.52 -5.43 7.54
N PRO A 85 20.86 -5.06 6.43
CA PRO A 85 21.49 -5.12 5.11
C PRO A 85 22.73 -4.22 5.03
N ASN A 86 23.70 -4.59 4.20
CA ASN A 86 24.83 -3.70 3.88
C ASN A 86 24.31 -2.38 3.26
N MET A 87 25.00 -1.26 3.54
CA MET A 87 24.66 0.06 3.04
C MET A 87 24.52 0.10 1.50
N THR A 88 25.34 -0.69 0.79
CA THR A 88 25.28 -0.81 -0.67
C THR A 88 23.95 -1.40 -1.18
N HIS A 89 23.27 -2.23 -0.38
CA HIS A 89 21.96 -2.78 -0.75
C HIS A 89 20.84 -1.75 -0.69
N PHE A 90 21.00 -0.64 0.02
CA PHE A 90 20.04 0.47 -0.03
C PHE A 90 20.19 1.29 -1.32
N ALA A 91 21.33 1.23 -2.01
CA ALA A 91 21.51 1.89 -3.30
C ALA A 91 21.01 1.04 -4.50
N ALA A 92 20.76 -0.25 -4.30
CA ALA A 92 20.44 -1.19 -5.38
C ALA A 92 18.99 -1.07 -5.93
N PRO A 93 17.94 -0.82 -5.11
CA PRO A 93 16.58 -0.67 -5.62
C PRO A 93 16.39 0.57 -6.51
N PRO A 94 15.38 0.59 -7.39
CA PRO A 94 15.08 1.77 -8.19
C PRO A 94 14.74 2.97 -7.31
N LYS A 95 15.27 4.16 -7.63
CA LYS A 95 15.09 5.36 -6.79
C LYS A 95 13.62 5.71 -6.52
N TRP A 96 12.72 5.39 -7.44
CA TRP A 96 11.28 5.64 -7.27
C TRP A 96 10.64 4.77 -6.16
N SER A 97 11.23 3.64 -5.78
CA SER A 97 10.65 2.77 -4.72
C SER A 97 10.60 3.46 -3.37
N TYR A 98 11.52 4.40 -3.12
CA TYR A 98 11.57 5.21 -1.90
C TYR A 98 10.43 6.22 -1.80
N ILE A 99 9.83 6.60 -2.93
CA ILE A 99 8.66 7.49 -2.97
C ILE A 99 7.44 6.84 -2.31
N GLY A 100 7.42 5.50 -2.17
CA GLY A 100 6.38 4.78 -1.45
C GLY A 100 6.18 5.28 -0.01
N GLY A 101 7.25 5.72 0.66
CA GLY A 101 7.15 6.33 2.00
C GLY A 101 6.37 7.64 1.99
N ILE A 102 6.59 8.49 0.97
CA ILE A 102 5.86 9.75 0.80
C ILE A 102 4.39 9.46 0.51
N LEU A 103 4.09 8.52 -0.39
CA LEU A 103 2.71 8.15 -0.73
C LEU A 103 1.95 7.59 0.49
N GLY A 104 2.62 6.76 1.32
CA GLY A 104 2.06 6.28 2.58
C GLY A 104 1.77 7.42 3.56
N GLY A 105 2.68 8.40 3.66
CA GLY A 105 2.50 9.61 4.47
C GLY A 105 1.29 10.42 4.04
N THR A 106 1.21 10.71 2.74
CA THR A 106 0.06 11.42 2.14
C THR A 106 -1.24 10.66 2.35
N TYR A 107 -1.24 9.33 2.19
CA TYR A 107 -2.40 8.49 2.44
C TYR A 107 -2.92 8.66 3.87
N VAL A 108 -2.07 8.52 4.89
CA VAL A 108 -2.47 8.66 6.30
C VAL A 108 -3.01 10.07 6.57
N LEU A 109 -2.33 11.10 6.07
CA LEU A 109 -2.78 12.50 6.23
C LEU A 109 -4.19 12.70 5.66
N LEU A 110 -4.43 12.22 4.44
CA LEU A 110 -5.75 12.31 3.79
C LEU A 110 -6.82 11.58 4.60
N VAL A 111 -6.52 10.37 5.10
CA VAL A 111 -7.46 9.62 5.94
C VAL A 111 -7.80 10.37 7.22
N VAL A 112 -6.80 10.91 7.94
CA VAL A 112 -7.00 11.68 9.18
C VAL A 112 -7.85 12.93 8.92
N TRP A 113 -7.63 13.59 7.78
CA TRP A 113 -8.34 14.80 7.40
C TRP A 113 -9.77 14.55 6.90
N LEU A 114 -10.00 13.44 6.21
CA LEU A 114 -11.30 13.08 5.63
C LEU A 114 -12.22 12.34 6.61
N ALA A 115 -11.67 11.55 7.53
CA ALA A 115 -12.46 10.73 8.45
C ALA A 115 -13.46 11.53 9.31
N PRO A 116 -13.14 12.73 9.84
CA PRO A 116 -14.11 13.56 10.55
C PRO A 116 -15.23 14.10 9.68
N LYS A 117 -15.03 14.19 8.35
CA LYS A 117 -15.97 14.80 7.40
C LYS A 117 -16.90 13.77 6.76
N LEU A 118 -16.36 12.60 6.44
CA LEU A 118 -17.07 11.56 5.70
C LEU A 118 -17.48 10.38 6.59
N GLY A 119 -16.90 10.24 7.77
CA GLY A 119 -16.98 9.04 8.60
C GLY A 119 -15.97 7.97 8.14
N ILE A 120 -15.47 7.18 9.10
CA ILE A 120 -14.41 6.20 8.84
C ILE A 120 -14.86 5.13 7.85
N GLY A 121 -16.09 4.62 7.98
CA GLY A 121 -16.64 3.60 7.07
C GLY A 121 -16.61 4.06 5.60
N ASN A 122 -17.10 5.27 5.33
CA ASN A 122 -17.10 5.86 3.99
C ASN A 122 -15.68 6.09 3.45
N VAL A 123 -14.76 6.58 4.28
CA VAL A 123 -13.36 6.74 3.87
C VAL A 123 -12.76 5.38 3.50
N THR A 124 -12.97 4.35 4.32
CA THR A 124 -12.44 3.01 4.06
C THR A 124 -12.94 2.45 2.73
N VAL A 125 -14.24 2.48 2.46
CA VAL A 125 -14.78 1.90 1.21
C VAL A 125 -14.35 2.68 -0.03
N LEU A 126 -14.25 4.02 0.05
CA LEU A 126 -13.76 4.85 -1.06
C LEU A 126 -12.27 4.64 -1.32
N VAL A 127 -11.47 4.51 -0.26
CA VAL A 127 -10.04 4.17 -0.37
C VAL A 127 -9.86 2.81 -1.02
N LEU A 128 -10.60 1.78 -0.57
CA LEU A 128 -10.53 0.44 -1.14
C LEU A 128 -10.87 0.45 -2.64
N MET A 129 -11.88 1.21 -3.05
CA MET A 129 -12.20 1.41 -4.47
C MET A 129 -11.02 1.98 -5.26
N GLY A 130 -10.42 3.07 -4.77
CA GLY A 130 -9.23 3.67 -5.39
C GLY A 130 -8.04 2.72 -5.47
N GLN A 131 -7.80 1.94 -4.41
CA GLN A 131 -6.73 0.94 -4.35
C GLN A 131 -6.92 -0.17 -5.40
N VAL A 132 -8.14 -0.70 -5.54
CA VAL A 132 -8.44 -1.76 -6.51
C VAL A 132 -8.31 -1.25 -7.94
N ILE A 133 -8.82 -0.06 -8.24
CA ILE A 133 -8.68 0.55 -9.58
C ILE A 133 -7.20 0.79 -9.89
N ALA A 134 -6.43 1.37 -8.97
CA ALA A 134 -5.01 1.61 -9.15
C ALA A 134 -4.23 0.30 -9.36
N ALA A 135 -4.55 -0.75 -8.59
CA ALA A 135 -3.93 -2.06 -8.73
C ALA A 135 -4.17 -2.66 -10.13
N MET A 136 -5.40 -2.53 -10.67
CA MET A 136 -5.68 -2.98 -12.04
C MET A 136 -4.84 -2.23 -13.09
N VAL A 137 -4.71 -0.91 -12.94
CA VAL A 137 -3.89 -0.09 -13.86
C VAL A 137 -2.42 -0.52 -13.78
N ILE A 138 -1.90 -0.72 -12.57
CA ILE A 138 -0.53 -1.20 -12.36
C ILE A 138 -0.32 -2.56 -13.02
N ASP A 139 -1.23 -3.52 -12.80
CA ASP A 139 -1.20 -4.87 -13.37
C ASP A 139 -1.27 -4.86 -14.91
N GLN A 140 -2.17 -4.05 -15.48
CA GLN A 140 -2.44 -3.97 -16.92
C GLN A 140 -1.25 -3.45 -17.70
N PHE A 141 -0.54 -2.45 -17.16
CA PHE A 141 0.59 -1.80 -17.83
C PHE A 141 1.94 -2.28 -17.29
N GLY A 142 1.97 -3.18 -16.31
CA GLY A 142 3.20 -3.66 -15.67
C GLY A 142 3.98 -2.53 -14.99
N LEU A 143 3.28 -1.52 -14.45
CA LEU A 143 3.92 -0.36 -13.84
C LEU A 143 4.73 -0.79 -12.61
N LEU A 144 5.76 -0.02 -12.28
CA LEU A 144 6.59 -0.25 -11.09
C LEU A 144 7.27 -1.63 -11.06
N GLY A 145 7.48 -2.24 -12.23
CA GLY A 145 8.06 -3.58 -12.35
C GLY A 145 7.11 -4.72 -11.96
N ALA A 146 5.81 -4.44 -11.83
CA ALA A 146 4.80 -5.47 -11.59
C ALA A 146 4.75 -6.48 -12.76
N PRO A 147 4.48 -7.77 -12.49
CA PRO A 147 4.26 -8.73 -13.56
C PRO A 147 3.02 -8.32 -14.37
N LEU A 148 3.14 -8.36 -15.69
CA LEU A 148 2.06 -7.96 -16.59
C LEU A 148 0.91 -8.97 -16.50
N HIS A 149 -0.25 -8.51 -16.00
CA HIS A 149 -1.46 -9.31 -15.90
C HIS A 149 -2.59 -8.60 -16.64
N PRO A 150 -2.86 -8.98 -17.91
CA PRO A 150 -3.92 -8.37 -18.69
C PRO A 150 -5.27 -8.43 -17.95
N ILE A 151 -6.00 -7.32 -17.98
CA ILE A 151 -7.33 -7.23 -17.39
C ILE A 151 -8.26 -8.20 -18.13
N SER A 152 -8.75 -9.19 -17.40
CA SER A 152 -9.79 -10.09 -17.89
C SER A 152 -11.18 -9.47 -17.70
N TRP A 153 -12.13 -9.92 -18.51
CA TRP A 153 -13.53 -9.49 -18.40
C TRP A 153 -14.11 -9.77 -17.00
N GLN A 154 -13.70 -10.87 -16.37
CA GLN A 154 -14.11 -11.22 -15.00
C GLN A 154 -13.61 -10.21 -13.96
N ARG A 155 -12.36 -9.74 -14.07
CA ARG A 155 -11.84 -8.69 -13.16
C ARG A 155 -12.58 -7.38 -13.37
N LEU A 156 -12.93 -7.05 -14.61
CA LEU A 156 -13.71 -5.84 -14.90
C LEU A 156 -15.10 -5.89 -14.26
N ILE A 157 -15.81 -7.02 -14.38
CA ILE A 157 -17.10 -7.23 -13.70
C ILE A 157 -16.93 -7.09 -12.18
N GLY A 158 -15.89 -7.71 -11.60
CA GLY A 158 -15.63 -7.61 -10.17
C GLY A 158 -15.45 -6.18 -9.68
N VAL A 159 -14.76 -5.34 -10.46
CA VAL A 159 -14.58 -3.91 -10.11
C VAL A 159 -15.85 -3.10 -10.29
N VAL A 160 -16.66 -3.37 -11.32
CA VAL A 160 -17.98 -2.74 -11.45
C VAL A 160 -18.84 -3.06 -10.24
N LEU A 161 -18.90 -4.34 -9.82
CA LEU A 161 -19.64 -4.76 -8.63
C LEU A 161 -19.12 -4.08 -7.36
N LEU A 162 -17.80 -3.98 -7.20
CA LEU A 162 -17.19 -3.26 -6.09
C LEU A 162 -17.61 -1.79 -6.09
N CYS A 163 -17.50 -1.09 -7.22
CA CYS A 163 -17.89 0.32 -7.35
C CYS A 163 -19.38 0.52 -7.02
N THR A 164 -20.25 -0.37 -7.48
CA THR A 164 -21.68 -0.35 -7.14
C THR A 164 -21.89 -0.58 -5.64
N GLY A 165 -21.21 -1.55 -5.04
CA GLY A 165 -21.28 -1.81 -3.60
C GLY A 165 -20.85 -0.60 -2.77
N VAL A 166 -19.72 0.02 -3.14
CA VAL A 166 -19.22 1.24 -2.50
C VAL A 166 -20.20 2.40 -2.65
N TYR A 167 -20.83 2.56 -3.82
CA TYR A 167 -21.86 3.58 -4.03
C TYR A 167 -23.06 3.38 -3.11
N VAL A 168 -23.55 2.15 -2.99
CA VAL A 168 -24.69 1.83 -2.11
C VAL A 168 -24.32 2.08 -0.65
N ILE A 169 -23.17 1.60 -0.18
CA ILE A 169 -22.70 1.81 1.20
C ILE A 169 -22.56 3.29 1.52
N ARG A 170 -22.05 4.10 0.59
CA ARG A 170 -21.90 5.55 0.82
C ARG A 170 -23.26 6.27 0.89
N LYS A 171 -24.25 5.80 0.13
CA LYS A 171 -25.54 6.46 -0.03
C LYS A 171 -26.44 6.31 1.20
N PHE A 172 -26.29 5.24 1.96
CA PHE A 172 -27.15 4.86 3.10
C PHE A 172 -26.35 4.78 4.39
#